data_AF-A0A7S1JN27-F1
#
_entry.id   AF-A0A7S1JN27-F1
#
_cell.length_a   1.000
_cell.length_b   1.000
_cell.length_c   1.000
_cell.angle_alpha   90.00
_cell.angle_beta   90.00
_cell.angle_gamma   90.00
#
_symmetry.space_group_name_H-M   'P 1'
#
loop_
_entity.id
_entity.type
_entity.pdbx_description
1 polymer ?
#
loop_
_entity_poly.entity_id
_entity_poly.type
_entity_poly.pdbx_seq_one_letter_code
_entity_poly.pdbx_strand_id
1 'polypeptide(L)'
;MASQPHCDHPPTQQPTPQQPPGPPPIGFLEAATIKKAAHTAMSVDESKRATLTAQISQLYWPEVNKMLERFQQHIEEELVRLGLRGVLSFTVSDLDSAFKVVYLLEQSWEEVAEVLQWASQCDCCTLPLSLTADDINTHWSETVYMALPRVLAQLMV
;
A
#
# COMPACT_ATOMS: atom_id res chain seq x y z
N MET A 1 -24.25 76.83 -8.73
CA MET A 1 -23.00 76.77 -9.51
C MET A 1 -21.86 76.86 -8.49
N ALA A 2 -20.96 75.92 -8.28
CA ALA A 2 -20.63 74.68 -8.98
C ALA A 2 -20.08 73.67 -7.95
N SER A 3 -20.39 72.38 -8.16
CA SER A 3 -19.88 71.25 -7.38
C SER A 3 -18.38 71.05 -7.64
N GLN A 4 -17.58 70.86 -6.60
CA GLN A 4 -16.22 70.34 -6.73
C GLN A 4 -16.24 68.80 -6.82
N PRO A 5 -15.51 68.18 -7.76
CA PRO A 5 -15.40 66.73 -7.82
C PRO A 5 -14.33 66.25 -6.82
N HIS A 6 -14.71 65.29 -5.98
CA HIS A 6 -13.78 64.51 -5.19
C HIS A 6 -13.11 63.49 -6.12
N CYS A 7 -11.80 63.57 -6.28
CA CYS A 7 -11.04 62.56 -7.02
C CYS A 7 -10.87 61.33 -6.11
N ASP A 8 -11.74 60.34 -6.27
CA ASP A 8 -11.52 58.99 -5.74
C ASP A 8 -10.37 58.33 -6.52
N HIS A 9 -9.19 58.22 -5.89
CA HIS A 9 -8.14 57.34 -6.36
C HIS A 9 -8.50 55.90 -5.97
N PRO A 10 -8.58 54.93 -6.91
CA PRO A 10 -8.76 53.53 -6.55
C PRO A 10 -7.52 53.04 -5.80
N PRO A 11 -7.67 52.14 -4.80
CA PRO A 11 -6.53 51.53 -4.15
C PRO A 11 -5.74 50.71 -5.18
N THR A 12 -4.47 51.05 -5.33
CA THR A 12 -3.50 50.30 -6.14
C THR A 12 -3.51 48.84 -5.69
N GLN A 13 -4.10 47.94 -6.50
CA GLN A 13 -3.96 46.52 -6.28
C GLN A 13 -2.49 46.14 -6.49
N GLN A 14 -1.79 45.93 -5.39
CA GLN A 14 -0.47 45.34 -5.37
C GLN A 14 -0.59 43.94 -5.99
N PRO A 15 0.21 43.57 -7.01
CA PRO A 15 0.21 42.22 -7.55
C PRO A 15 0.52 41.28 -6.40
N THR A 16 -0.42 40.37 -6.11
CA THR A 16 -0.16 39.25 -5.20
C THR A 16 1.08 38.56 -5.74
N PRO A 17 2.12 38.27 -4.91
CA PRO A 17 3.22 37.44 -5.35
C PRO A 17 2.60 36.15 -5.88
N GLN A 18 2.69 35.92 -7.20
CA GLN A 18 2.28 34.65 -7.78
C GLN A 18 3.21 33.63 -7.16
N GLN A 19 2.70 32.93 -6.15
CA GLN A 19 3.37 31.80 -5.57
C GLN A 19 3.74 30.88 -6.73
N PRO A 20 5.01 30.46 -6.84
CA PRO A 20 5.43 29.49 -7.85
C PRO A 20 4.42 28.35 -7.86
N PRO A 21 4.06 27.79 -9.03
CA PRO A 21 3.15 26.66 -9.08
C PRO A 21 3.68 25.62 -8.09
N GLY A 22 2.93 25.42 -7.01
CA GLY A 22 3.29 24.44 -6.01
C GLY A 22 3.46 23.09 -6.70
N PRO A 23 4.38 22.23 -6.25
CA PRO A 23 4.46 20.89 -6.78
C PRO A 23 3.04 20.29 -6.77
N PRO A 24 2.64 19.58 -7.85
CA PRO A 24 1.30 19.02 -7.94
C PRO A 24 1.00 18.25 -6.65
N PRO A 25 -0.25 18.32 -6.12
CA PRO A 25 -0.62 17.58 -4.92
C PRO A 25 -0.17 16.14 -5.15
N ILE A 26 0.69 15.63 -4.26
CA ILE A 26 1.24 14.28 -4.35
C ILE A 26 0.05 13.38 -4.61
N GLY A 27 0.03 12.84 -5.84
CA GLY A 27 -1.09 12.12 -6.38
C GLY A 27 -1.48 11.07 -5.36
N PHE A 28 -2.66 11.23 -4.80
CA PHE A 28 -3.27 10.24 -3.95
C PHE A 28 -3.22 8.94 -4.75
N LEU A 29 -2.39 7.99 -4.32
CA LEU A 29 -2.02 6.79 -5.08
C LEU A 29 -3.24 6.21 -5.79
N GLU A 30 -3.38 6.50 -7.09
CA GLU A 30 -4.46 5.92 -7.87
C GLU A 30 -4.28 4.41 -7.91
N ALA A 31 -5.36 3.65 -8.07
CA ALA A 31 -5.31 2.18 -8.08
C ALA A 31 -4.26 1.64 -9.09
N ALA A 32 -4.10 2.32 -10.23
CA ALA A 32 -3.05 2.00 -11.22
C ALA A 32 -1.62 2.22 -10.67
N THR A 33 -1.41 3.23 -9.84
CA THR A 33 -0.14 3.53 -9.17
C THR A 33 0.14 2.53 -8.05
N ILE A 34 -0.89 2.11 -7.29
CA ILE A 34 -0.78 1.07 -6.25
C ILE A 34 -0.35 -0.25 -6.89
N LYS A 35 -1.07 -0.70 -7.91
CA LYS A 35 -0.76 -1.94 -8.63
C LYS A 35 0.63 -1.92 -9.25
N LYS A 36 1.04 -0.79 -9.83
CA LYS A 36 2.41 -0.60 -10.36
C LYS A 36 3.46 -0.66 -9.25
N ALA A 37 3.22 -0.02 -8.12
CA ALA A 37 4.12 -0.06 -6.96
C ALA A 37 4.22 -1.48 -6.39
N ALA A 38 3.10 -2.20 -6.27
CA ALA A 38 3.03 -3.60 -5.87
C ALA A 38 3.86 -4.51 -6.79
N HIS A 39 3.68 -4.41 -8.11
CA HIS A 39 4.52 -5.12 -9.09
C HIS A 39 6.01 -4.74 -8.98
N THR A 40 6.31 -3.48 -8.68
CA THR A 40 7.69 -2.99 -8.56
C THR A 40 8.36 -3.52 -7.28
N ALA A 41 7.62 -3.55 -6.16
CA ALA A 41 8.07 -4.13 -4.89
C ALA A 41 8.38 -5.63 -5.01
N MET A 42 7.69 -6.31 -5.94
CA MET A 42 7.86 -7.73 -6.28
C MET A 42 8.86 -7.99 -7.41
N SER A 43 9.51 -6.96 -7.94
CA SER A 43 10.43 -7.10 -9.06
C SER A 43 11.72 -7.82 -8.65
N VAL A 44 12.17 -8.76 -9.49
CA VAL A 44 13.50 -9.37 -9.38
C VAL A 44 14.65 -8.38 -9.57
N ASP A 45 14.35 -7.21 -10.13
CA ASP A 45 15.30 -6.13 -10.36
C ASP A 45 15.47 -5.28 -9.08
N GLU A 46 16.64 -5.40 -8.45
CA GLU A 46 17.00 -4.65 -7.25
C GLU A 46 17.05 -3.14 -7.47
N SER A 47 17.46 -2.67 -8.67
CA SER A 47 17.49 -1.25 -8.98
C SER A 47 16.09 -0.65 -9.01
N LYS A 48 15.10 -1.41 -9.52
CA LYS A 48 13.69 -0.99 -9.48
C LYS A 48 13.15 -0.92 -8.05
N ARG A 49 13.46 -1.93 -7.22
CA ARG A 49 13.08 -1.93 -5.80
C ARG A 49 13.69 -0.76 -5.04
N ALA A 50 14.99 -0.52 -5.20
CA ALA A 50 15.69 0.62 -4.58
C ALA A 50 15.10 1.97 -4.99
N THR A 51 14.69 2.12 -6.26
CA THR A 51 14.04 3.33 -6.76
C THR A 51 12.65 3.54 -6.12
N LEU A 52 11.89 2.46 -5.91
CA LEU A 52 10.62 2.53 -5.18
C LEU A 52 10.84 2.92 -3.72
N THR A 53 11.81 2.32 -3.03
CA THR A 53 12.17 2.69 -1.65
C THR A 53 12.54 4.17 -1.54
N ALA A 54 13.36 4.68 -2.47
CA ALA A 54 13.75 6.09 -2.49
C ALA A 54 12.57 7.03 -2.72
N GLN A 55 11.55 6.61 -3.48
CA GLN A 55 10.30 7.37 -3.65
C GLN A 55 9.46 7.34 -2.37
N ILE A 56 9.34 6.17 -1.73
CA ILE A 56 8.63 6.02 -0.46
C ILE A 56 9.23 6.91 0.63
N SER A 57 10.56 6.97 0.72
CA SER A 57 11.26 7.82 1.71
C SER A 57 11.03 9.32 1.53
N GLN A 58 10.55 9.77 0.36
CA GLN A 58 10.22 11.18 0.11
C GLN A 58 8.78 11.53 0.52
N LEU A 59 7.96 10.54 0.88
CA LEU A 59 6.58 10.76 1.31
C LEU A 59 6.54 11.35 2.73
N TYR A 60 5.58 12.23 2.96
CA TYR A 60 5.35 12.83 4.27
C TYR A 60 4.63 11.82 5.19
N TRP A 61 5.09 11.70 6.44
CA TRP A 61 4.69 10.65 7.39
C TRP A 61 3.17 10.54 7.66
N PRO A 62 2.41 11.64 7.80
CA PRO A 62 0.96 11.57 7.97
C PRO A 62 0.22 10.95 6.78
N GLU A 63 0.71 11.18 5.57
CA GLU A 63 0.20 10.57 4.34
C GLU A 63 0.56 9.10 4.30
N VAL A 64 1.77 8.72 4.73
CA VAL A 64 2.18 7.31 4.88
C VAL A 64 1.24 6.55 5.81
N ASN A 65 0.93 7.10 6.99
CA ASN A 65 0.01 6.44 7.93
C ASN A 65 -1.40 6.27 7.36
N LYS A 66 -1.94 7.32 6.72
CA LYS A 66 -3.26 7.23 6.05
C LYS A 66 -3.27 6.20 4.93
N MET A 67 -2.17 6.06 4.20
CA MET A 67 -2.04 5.03 3.17
C MET A 67 -1.95 3.63 3.78
N LEU A 68 -1.16 3.45 4.85
CA LEU A 68 -1.07 2.18 5.57
C LEU A 68 -2.43 1.73 6.11
N GLU A 69 -3.20 2.63 6.71
CA GLU A 69 -4.56 2.32 7.17
C GLU A 69 -5.46 1.84 6.03
N ARG A 70 -5.38 2.48 4.85
CA ARG A 70 -6.14 2.03 3.67
C ARG A 70 -5.66 0.68 3.14
N PHE A 71 -4.36 0.42 3.17
CA PHE A 71 -3.82 -0.87 2.80
C PHE A 71 -4.32 -1.96 3.74
N GLN A 72 -4.26 -1.72 5.06
CA GLN A 72 -4.78 -2.66 6.05
C GLN A 72 -6.26 -2.96 5.84
N GLN A 73 -7.07 -1.93 5.56
CA GLN A 73 -8.49 -2.12 5.24
C GLN A 73 -8.68 -2.96 3.97
N HIS A 74 -7.97 -2.64 2.90
CA HIS A 74 -8.08 -3.38 1.63
C HIS A 74 -7.66 -4.85 1.77
N ILE A 75 -6.60 -5.10 2.53
CA ILE A 75 -6.12 -6.46 2.85
C ILE A 75 -7.22 -7.25 3.58
N GLU A 76 -7.85 -6.66 4.58
CA GLU A 76 -8.94 -7.30 5.33
C GLU A 76 -10.16 -7.59 4.42
N GLU A 77 -10.53 -6.64 3.56
CA GLU A 77 -11.62 -6.81 2.59
C GLU A 77 -11.35 -7.97 1.62
N GLU A 78 -10.12 -8.08 1.11
CA GLU A 78 -9.72 -9.18 0.22
C GLU A 78 -9.65 -10.52 0.95
N LEU A 79 -9.14 -10.55 2.19
CA LEU A 79 -9.17 -11.77 3.02
C LEU A 79 -10.60 -12.24 3.28
N VAL A 80 -11.55 -11.32 3.49
CA VAL A 80 -12.98 -11.66 3.59
C VAL A 80 -13.51 -12.22 2.28
N ARG A 81 -13.19 -11.59 1.14
CA ARG A 81 -13.62 -12.05 -0.19
C ARG A 81 -13.13 -13.47 -0.49
N LEU A 82 -11.90 -13.80 -0.07
CA LEU A 82 -11.29 -15.12 -0.23
C LEU A 82 -11.74 -16.14 0.83
N GLY A 83 -12.57 -15.75 1.81
CA GLY A 83 -12.98 -16.62 2.92
C GLY A 83 -11.82 -16.99 3.85
N LEU A 84 -10.76 -16.18 3.88
CA LEU A 84 -9.55 -16.40 4.69
C LEU A 84 -9.53 -15.58 5.98
N ARG A 85 -10.57 -14.79 6.26
CA ARG A 85 -10.69 -14.07 7.54
C ARG A 85 -10.65 -15.07 8.71
N GLY A 86 -9.71 -14.87 9.63
CA GLY A 86 -9.49 -15.77 10.78
C GLY A 86 -8.66 -17.01 10.48
N VAL A 87 -8.32 -17.26 9.21
CA VAL A 87 -7.40 -18.31 8.78
C VAL A 87 -6.01 -17.73 8.53
N LEU A 88 -5.95 -16.57 7.89
CA LEU A 88 -4.72 -15.86 7.54
C LEU A 88 -4.79 -14.41 8.05
N SER A 89 -3.67 -13.89 8.51
CA SER A 89 -3.48 -12.49 8.90
C SER A 89 -2.12 -11.99 8.40
N PHE A 90 -2.07 -10.72 8.00
CA PHE A 90 -0.83 -10.05 7.64
C PHE A 90 -0.58 -8.91 8.61
N THR A 91 0.66 -8.75 9.07
CA THR A 91 1.08 -7.51 9.73
C THR A 91 1.92 -6.69 8.76
N VAL A 92 1.49 -5.46 8.49
CA VAL A 92 2.22 -4.51 7.64
C VAL A 92 2.64 -3.32 8.50
N SER A 93 3.93 -3.03 8.51
CA SER A 93 4.53 -1.94 9.30
C SER A 93 4.95 -0.74 8.46
N ASP A 94 5.03 -0.93 7.15
CA ASP A 94 5.60 0.02 6.20
C ASP A 94 4.96 -0.18 4.81
N LEU A 95 5.17 0.78 3.92
CA LEU A 95 4.52 0.75 2.61
C LEU A 95 5.06 -0.36 1.71
N ASP A 96 6.32 -0.78 1.86
CA ASP A 96 6.89 -1.84 1.04
C ASP A 96 6.25 -3.19 1.37
N SER A 97 6.12 -3.53 2.66
CA SER A 97 5.38 -4.71 3.10
C SER A 97 3.91 -4.65 2.70
N ALA A 98 3.26 -3.49 2.77
CA ALA A 98 1.88 -3.31 2.32
C ALA A 98 1.72 -3.54 0.80
N PHE A 99 2.61 -2.97 -0.02
CA PHE A 99 2.59 -3.17 -1.48
C PHE A 99 2.82 -4.63 -1.86
N LYS A 100 3.70 -5.32 -1.15
CA LYS A 100 3.91 -6.77 -1.33
C LYS A 100 2.64 -7.52 -1.00
N VAL A 101 2.02 -7.34 0.17
CA VAL A 101 0.76 -8.04 0.52
C VAL A 101 -0.34 -7.83 -0.52
N VAL A 102 -0.52 -6.60 -1.00
CA VAL A 102 -1.50 -6.34 -2.07
C VAL A 102 -1.17 -7.09 -3.35
N TYR A 103 0.09 -7.07 -3.81
CA TYR A 103 0.48 -7.84 -5.01
C TYR A 103 0.03 -9.29 -4.89
N LEU A 104 0.25 -9.88 -3.72
CA LEU A 104 -0.06 -11.27 -3.49
C LEU A 104 -1.53 -11.47 -3.63
N LEU A 105 -2.35 -10.77 -2.84
CA LEU A 105 -3.79 -10.96 -2.81
C LEU A 105 -4.44 -10.75 -4.19
N GLU A 106 -3.80 -9.97 -5.06
CA GLU A 106 -4.19 -9.84 -6.48
C GLU A 106 -3.83 -11.05 -7.37
N GLN A 107 -2.88 -11.90 -6.96
CA GLN A 107 -2.60 -13.16 -7.65
C GLN A 107 -3.74 -14.16 -7.46
N SER A 108 -3.73 -15.25 -8.23
CA SER A 108 -4.74 -16.30 -8.09
C SER A 108 -4.56 -17.04 -6.76
N TRP A 109 -5.26 -16.59 -5.73
CA TRP A 109 -5.29 -17.18 -4.39
C TRP A 109 -6.37 -18.23 -4.20
N GLU A 110 -7.20 -18.51 -5.20
CA GLU A 110 -8.36 -19.39 -5.03
C GLU A 110 -7.93 -20.80 -4.59
N GLU A 111 -6.92 -21.39 -5.26
CA GLU A 111 -6.39 -22.72 -4.92
C GLU A 111 -5.69 -22.72 -3.54
N VAL A 112 -4.92 -21.67 -3.24
CA VAL A 112 -4.23 -21.54 -1.95
C VAL A 112 -5.24 -21.35 -0.81
N ALA A 113 -6.29 -20.58 -1.05
CA ALA A 113 -7.33 -20.30 -0.08
C ALA A 113 -8.11 -21.57 0.28
N GLU A 114 -8.43 -22.41 -0.71
CA GLU A 114 -9.08 -23.71 -0.48
C GLU A 114 -8.21 -24.62 0.40
N VAL A 115 -6.91 -24.73 0.11
CA VAL A 115 -5.97 -25.54 0.91
C VAL A 115 -5.86 -25.02 2.34
N LEU A 116 -5.75 -23.69 2.53
CA LEU A 116 -5.67 -23.09 3.86
C LEU A 116 -6.96 -23.27 4.67
N GLN A 117 -8.12 -23.13 4.03
CA GLN A 117 -9.41 -23.42 4.66
C GLN A 117 -9.54 -24.89 5.04
N TRP A 118 -9.04 -25.80 4.21
CA TRP A 118 -9.07 -27.23 4.51
C TRP A 118 -8.14 -27.60 5.67
N ALA A 119 -6.90 -27.07 5.68
CA ALA A 119 -5.95 -27.26 6.78
C ALA A 119 -6.50 -26.73 8.12
N SER A 120 -7.21 -25.60 8.07
CA SER A 120 -7.95 -25.03 9.21
C SER A 120 -9.00 -26.00 9.76
N GLN A 121 -9.81 -26.62 8.90
CA GLN A 121 -10.84 -27.58 9.31
C GLN A 121 -10.27 -28.88 9.89
N CYS A 122 -9.03 -29.23 9.55
CA CYS A 122 -8.36 -30.42 10.05
C CYS A 122 -7.52 -30.17 11.33
N ASP A 123 -7.62 -28.99 11.96
CA ASP A 123 -6.83 -28.57 13.13
C ASP A 123 -5.32 -28.77 12.93
N CYS A 124 -4.84 -28.65 11.69
CA CYS A 124 -3.43 -28.92 11.39
C CYS A 124 -2.51 -27.77 11.85
N CYS A 125 -3.06 -26.55 12.02
CA CYS A 125 -2.30 -25.35 12.37
C CYS A 125 -3.02 -24.50 13.42
N THR A 126 -2.23 -23.72 14.18
CA THR A 126 -2.77 -22.66 15.04
C THR A 126 -3.21 -21.49 14.18
N LEU A 127 -4.45 -21.05 14.38
CA LEU A 127 -5.06 -19.97 13.61
C LEU A 127 -5.21 -18.68 14.42
N PRO A 128 -5.17 -17.50 13.77
CA PRO A 128 -4.83 -17.32 12.35
C PRO A 128 -3.34 -17.57 12.10
N LEU A 129 -3.00 -18.08 10.92
CA LEU A 129 -1.62 -18.06 10.43
C LEU A 129 -1.22 -16.58 10.28
N SER A 130 -0.14 -16.18 10.93
CA SER A 130 0.33 -14.79 10.94
C SER A 130 1.59 -14.67 10.11
N LEU A 131 1.51 -13.85 9.06
CA LEU A 131 2.67 -13.47 8.24
C LEU A 131 3.08 -12.06 8.62
N THR A 132 4.27 -11.93 9.20
CA THR A 132 4.78 -10.63 9.65
C THR A 132 5.42 -9.83 8.54
N ALA A 133 5.59 -8.53 8.74
CA ALA A 133 6.33 -7.68 7.81
C ALA A 133 7.76 -8.21 7.56
N ASP A 134 8.40 -8.80 8.58
CA ASP A 134 9.72 -9.41 8.44
C ASP A 134 9.66 -10.67 7.56
N ASP A 135 8.65 -11.53 7.75
CA ASP A 135 8.43 -12.70 6.89
C ASP A 135 8.20 -12.29 5.42
N ILE A 136 7.39 -11.25 5.23
CA ILE A 136 7.07 -10.65 3.92
C ILE A 136 8.32 -10.06 3.25
N ASN A 137 9.20 -9.44 4.04
CA ASN A 137 10.38 -8.77 3.51
C ASN A 137 11.57 -9.72 3.28
N THR A 138 11.63 -10.85 3.98
CA THR A 138 12.76 -11.80 3.92
C THR A 138 12.75 -12.67 2.66
N HIS A 139 11.58 -13.04 2.14
CA HIS A 139 11.45 -14.13 1.17
C HIS A 139 10.66 -13.74 -0.09
N TRP A 140 11.17 -12.84 -0.94
CA TRP A 140 10.30 -12.28 -1.97
C TRP A 140 10.79 -12.34 -3.42
N SER A 141 10.65 -13.54 -3.98
CA SER A 141 10.30 -13.69 -5.39
C SER A 141 8.92 -14.34 -5.47
N GLU A 142 8.15 -14.02 -6.51
CA GLU A 142 6.82 -14.59 -6.77
C GLU A 142 6.80 -16.11 -6.61
N THR A 143 7.87 -16.80 -7.03
CA THR A 143 8.02 -18.26 -6.91
C THR A 143 8.19 -18.75 -5.47
N VAL A 144 8.94 -18.02 -4.62
CA VAL A 144 9.09 -18.36 -3.20
C VAL A 144 7.78 -18.12 -2.45
N TYR A 145 7.04 -17.09 -2.85
CA TYR A 145 5.74 -16.81 -2.27
C TYR A 145 4.63 -17.75 -2.76
N MET A 146 4.60 -18.15 -4.03
CA MET A 146 3.68 -19.19 -4.51
C MET A 146 3.99 -20.56 -3.88
N ALA A 147 5.20 -20.73 -3.35
CA ALA A 147 5.54 -21.81 -2.45
C ALA A 147 5.14 -21.57 -0.98
N LEU A 148 4.38 -20.51 -0.67
CA LEU A 148 3.87 -20.21 0.67
C LEU A 148 3.18 -21.40 1.35
N PRO A 149 2.38 -22.24 0.67
CA PRO A 149 1.84 -23.44 1.33
C PRO A 149 2.96 -24.32 1.90
N ARG A 150 4.14 -24.36 1.26
CA ARG A 150 5.35 -25.02 1.78
C ARG A 150 6.06 -24.22 2.86
N VAL A 151 6.10 -22.89 2.78
CA VAL A 151 6.66 -22.02 3.84
C VAL A 151 5.82 -22.08 5.12
N LEU A 152 4.48 -22.04 4.98
CA LEU A 152 3.51 -22.24 6.04
C LEU A 152 3.61 -23.67 6.61
N ALA A 153 3.82 -24.70 5.78
CA ALA A 153 4.11 -26.05 6.25
C ALA A 153 5.45 -26.17 7.01
N GLN A 154 6.42 -25.28 6.76
CA GLN A 154 7.69 -25.22 7.50
C GLN A 154 7.55 -24.48 8.84
N LEU A 155 6.57 -23.58 8.99
CA LEU A 155 6.23 -22.94 10.28
C LEU A 155 5.44 -23.87 11.22
N MET A 156 5.01 -25.04 10.74
CA MET A 156 4.24 -26.04 11.50
C MET A 156 5.12 -27.08 12.22
N VAL A 157 6.43 -26.83 12.39
CA VAL A 157 7.39 -27.75 13.06
C VAL A 157 7.93 -27.16 14.35
#